data_AF-A0A2D6HBY2-F1
#
_entry.id   AF-A0A2D6HBY2-F1
#
_cell.length_a   1.000
_cell.length_b   1.000
_cell.length_c   1.000
_cell.angle_alpha   90.00
_cell.angle_beta   90.00
_cell.angle_gamma   90.00
#
_symmetry.space_group_name_H-M   'P 1'
#
loop_
_entity.id
_entity.type
_entity.pdbx_description
1 polymer ?
#
loop_
_entity_poly.entity_id
_entity_poly.type
_entity_poly.pdbx_seq_one_letter_code
_entity_poly.pdbx_strand_id
1 'polypeptide(L)'
;MIALLLSSACALAAGAPDTPAVELPDGPAATAWAGVGPATTPAAIGGTWLDEQARDAGGAGDPLTDRWLAWARWLKAEAADAGEHPDPQRRTGLALLALEQRRWGDAWRHLARLSAHPGFAAGLMPRLLPGAPADAEILAGGLLAPLADGVVLRPAPPPATERAGRRIQTRRATVHGLRIGAAWIDMALLVEPAGVEVTLTHVGGAATSLAVRLPQPAGRLIGIEYNDWFRQDTVGDPLAVELTPECDPVVLFGRFVPTDHILPASPAGRLPAGLDGGGLWIEVGPTCEALRPRARAAAKALGELLDIPAGLREPIAPPPASPWHGTLVHLADPQQAESVLTAIASAAEAHVLPDAPLEKR
;
A
#
# COMPACT_ATOMS: atom_id res chain seq x y z
N MET A 1 4.92 -37.58 26.27
CA MET A 1 3.50 -37.98 26.16
C MET A 1 2.67 -36.72 25.93
N ILE A 2 2.67 -36.20 24.71
CA ILE A 2 1.77 -35.14 24.22
C ILE A 2 1.42 -35.58 22.80
N ALA A 3 0.19 -36.06 22.63
CA ALA A 3 -0.34 -36.49 21.35
C ALA A 3 -0.87 -35.26 20.60
N LEU A 4 -0.25 -34.93 19.48
CA LEU A 4 -0.76 -33.97 18.50
C LEU A 4 -1.84 -34.68 17.66
N LEU A 5 -3.09 -34.30 17.88
CA LEU A 5 -4.23 -34.70 17.06
C LEU A 5 -4.16 -33.94 15.72
N LEU A 6 -3.60 -34.59 14.71
CA LEU A 6 -3.87 -34.28 13.30
C LEU A 6 -5.28 -34.76 12.99
N SER A 7 -6.24 -33.85 12.95
CA SER A 7 -7.58 -34.14 12.43
C SER A 7 -7.61 -33.72 10.96
N SER A 8 -7.31 -34.66 10.07
CA SER A 8 -7.66 -34.57 8.65
C SER A 8 -9.18 -34.50 8.51
N ALA A 9 -9.69 -33.41 7.97
CA ALA A 9 -11.03 -33.36 7.42
C ALA A 9 -10.93 -33.30 5.89
N CYS A 10 -11.13 -34.46 5.25
CA CYS A 10 -11.58 -34.51 3.86
C CYS A 10 -12.96 -33.86 3.79
N ALA A 11 -13.09 -32.72 3.14
CA ALA A 11 -14.38 -32.18 2.73
C ALA A 11 -14.57 -32.39 1.23
N LEU A 12 -15.64 -33.09 0.87
CA LEU A 12 -16.15 -33.23 -0.49
C LEU A 12 -16.51 -31.86 -1.09
N ALA A 13 -16.25 -31.71 -2.39
CA ALA A 13 -16.66 -30.57 -3.21
C ALA A 13 -18.18 -30.31 -3.17
N ALA A 14 -18.58 -29.05 -2.89
CA ALA A 14 -19.91 -28.53 -3.18
C ALA A 14 -19.96 -26.98 -3.11
N GLY A 15 -20.25 -26.34 -4.25
CA GLY A 15 -20.77 -24.96 -4.33
C GLY A 15 -19.74 -23.83 -4.31
N ALA A 16 -19.94 -22.83 -5.17
CA ALA A 16 -19.23 -21.55 -5.06
C ALA A 16 -19.51 -20.94 -3.66
N PRO A 17 -18.50 -20.44 -2.94
CA PRO A 17 -18.75 -19.71 -1.70
C PRO A 17 -19.61 -18.47 -1.99
N ASP A 18 -20.73 -18.33 -1.26
CA ASP A 18 -21.77 -17.32 -1.49
C ASP A 18 -21.32 -15.86 -1.24
N THR A 19 -20.06 -15.61 -0.89
CA THR A 19 -19.52 -14.24 -0.82
C THR A 19 -17.99 -14.25 -0.70
N PRO A 20 -17.27 -13.45 -1.49
CA PRO A 20 -15.91 -13.06 -1.15
C PRO A 20 -15.96 -12.16 0.09
N ALA A 21 -15.91 -12.79 1.27
CA ALA A 21 -15.75 -12.08 2.52
C ALA A 21 -14.25 -11.76 2.68
N VAL A 22 -13.91 -10.48 2.66
CA VAL A 22 -12.60 -10.02 3.12
C VAL A 22 -12.66 -9.92 4.64
N GLU A 23 -11.82 -10.67 5.32
CA GLU A 23 -11.60 -10.59 6.76
C GLU A 23 -10.36 -9.75 7.04
N LEU A 24 -10.52 -8.72 7.87
CA LEU A 24 -9.46 -7.81 8.28
C LEU A 24 -9.23 -7.91 9.78
N PRO A 25 -8.01 -7.59 10.26
CA PRO A 25 -7.81 -7.44 11.69
C PRO A 25 -8.66 -6.27 12.22
N ASP A 26 -9.15 -6.40 13.46
CA ASP A 26 -9.98 -5.38 14.10
C ASP A 26 -9.34 -4.00 14.04
N GLY A 27 -10.12 -2.99 13.65
CA GLY A 27 -9.65 -1.61 13.58
C GLY A 27 -10.43 -0.76 12.58
N PRO A 28 -9.99 0.49 12.36
CA PRO A 28 -10.74 1.45 11.54
C PRO A 28 -10.99 1.00 10.10
N ALA A 29 -10.04 0.27 9.49
CA ALA A 29 -10.20 -0.28 8.16
C ALA A 29 -11.25 -1.41 8.11
N ALA A 30 -11.28 -2.29 9.11
CA ALA A 30 -12.31 -3.32 9.24
C ALA A 30 -13.70 -2.69 9.47
N THR A 31 -13.78 -1.62 10.27
CA THR A 31 -15.02 -0.86 10.47
C THR A 31 -15.53 -0.22 9.17
N ALA A 32 -14.64 0.37 8.36
CA ALA A 32 -15.04 0.92 7.07
C ALA A 32 -15.52 -0.17 6.11
N TRP A 33 -14.86 -1.33 6.09
CA TRP A 33 -15.27 -2.48 5.28
C TRP A 33 -16.60 -3.10 5.72
N ALA A 34 -16.88 -3.14 7.03
CA ALA A 34 -18.13 -3.68 7.57
C ALA A 34 -19.40 -2.93 7.08
N GLY A 35 -19.24 -1.70 6.58
CA GLY A 35 -20.33 -0.96 5.92
C GLY A 35 -20.65 -1.40 4.49
N VAL A 36 -19.82 -2.25 3.89
CA VAL A 36 -20.00 -2.78 2.54
C VAL A 36 -20.87 -4.03 2.60
N GLY A 37 -22.08 -3.95 2.05
CA GLY A 37 -22.99 -5.08 1.91
C GLY A 37 -22.93 -5.70 0.50
N PRO A 38 -23.52 -6.88 0.29
CA PRO A 38 -23.47 -7.59 -1.00
C PRO A 38 -24.10 -6.81 -2.16
N ALA A 39 -25.03 -5.88 -1.87
CA ALA A 39 -25.68 -5.02 -2.85
C ALA A 39 -25.01 -3.63 -3.00
N THR A 40 -23.93 -3.36 -2.27
CA THR A 40 -23.24 -2.06 -2.35
C THR A 40 -22.61 -1.89 -3.73
N THR A 41 -23.11 -0.93 -4.51
CA THR A 41 -22.50 -0.60 -5.80
C THR A 41 -21.14 0.04 -5.58
N PRO A 42 -20.05 -0.51 -6.15
CA PRO A 42 -18.72 0.06 -6.01
C PRO A 42 -18.62 1.38 -6.79
N ALA A 43 -17.83 2.31 -6.27
CA ALA A 43 -17.41 3.48 -7.03
C ALA A 43 -16.58 3.03 -8.24
N ALA A 44 -16.80 3.68 -9.39
CA ALA A 44 -16.10 3.37 -10.64
C ALA A 44 -14.64 3.83 -10.60
N ILE A 45 -13.77 3.03 -10.00
CA ILE A 45 -12.33 3.28 -9.87
C ILE A 45 -11.60 2.38 -10.87
N GLY A 46 -11.49 2.84 -12.12
CA GLY A 46 -10.82 2.12 -13.21
C GLY A 46 -9.33 2.44 -13.36
N GLY A 47 -8.66 1.80 -14.33
CA GLY A 47 -7.21 1.92 -14.53
C GLY A 47 -6.70 3.33 -14.87
N THR A 48 -7.52 4.18 -15.49
CA THR A 48 -7.19 5.57 -15.81
C THR A 48 -7.71 6.58 -14.78
N TRP A 49 -8.52 6.12 -13.81
CA TRP A 49 -9.23 6.98 -12.86
C TRP A 49 -8.27 7.91 -12.13
N LEU A 50 -7.12 7.39 -11.68
CA LEU A 50 -6.15 8.20 -10.94
C LEU A 50 -5.53 9.31 -11.79
N ASP A 51 -5.24 9.05 -13.06
CA ASP A 51 -4.70 10.05 -13.99
C ASP A 51 -5.74 11.11 -14.34
N GLU A 52 -7.00 10.71 -14.50
CA GLU A 52 -8.12 11.61 -14.71
C GLU A 52 -8.30 12.55 -13.52
N GLN A 53 -8.36 11.98 -12.31
CA GLN A 53 -8.48 12.78 -11.09
C GLN A 53 -7.27 13.70 -10.86
N ALA A 54 -6.05 13.23 -11.14
CA ALA A 54 -4.85 14.05 -11.00
C ALA A 54 -4.84 15.22 -11.98
N ARG A 55 -5.34 15.02 -13.21
CA ARG A 55 -5.50 16.10 -14.20
C ARG A 55 -6.55 17.10 -13.76
N ASP A 56 -7.69 16.64 -13.27
CA ASP A 56 -8.78 17.49 -12.78
C ASP A 56 -8.35 18.33 -11.57
N ALA A 57 -7.40 17.83 -10.76
CA ALA A 57 -6.75 18.57 -9.69
C ALA A 57 -5.78 19.67 -10.17
N GLY A 58 -5.77 20.01 -11.47
CA GLY A 58 -4.96 21.07 -12.07
C GLY A 58 -3.61 20.59 -12.61
N GLY A 59 -3.57 19.38 -13.16
CA GLY A 59 -2.41 18.82 -13.84
C GLY A 59 -2.09 19.52 -15.17
N ALA A 60 -0.82 19.54 -15.55
CA ALA A 60 -0.32 20.19 -16.78
C ALA A 60 0.01 19.21 -17.91
N GLY A 61 -0.24 17.90 -17.72
CA GLY A 61 -0.18 16.88 -18.77
C GLY A 61 0.96 15.87 -18.64
N ASP A 62 1.84 15.99 -17.64
CA ASP A 62 2.81 14.93 -17.29
C ASP A 62 2.24 14.07 -16.16
N PRO A 63 1.86 12.80 -16.39
CA PRO A 63 1.15 11.99 -15.40
C PRO A 63 1.89 11.85 -14.07
N LEU A 64 3.22 11.72 -14.09
CA LEU A 64 4.02 11.56 -12.88
C LEU A 64 3.99 12.83 -12.03
N THR A 65 4.26 14.00 -12.64
CA THR A 65 4.21 15.28 -11.94
C THR A 65 2.80 15.61 -11.47
N ASP A 66 1.79 15.35 -12.31
CA ASP A 66 0.40 15.64 -12.01
C ASP A 66 -0.09 14.84 -10.80
N ARG A 67 0.26 13.55 -10.71
CA ARG A 67 -0.08 12.70 -9.55
C ARG A 67 0.55 13.21 -8.24
N TRP A 68 1.81 13.63 -8.26
CA TRP A 68 2.47 14.20 -7.07
C TRP A 68 1.84 15.52 -6.63
N LEU A 69 1.53 16.41 -7.58
CA LEU A 69 0.85 17.67 -7.26
C LEU A 69 -0.58 17.45 -6.77
N ALA A 70 -1.31 16.52 -7.37
CA ALA A 70 -2.64 16.13 -6.92
C ALA A 70 -2.61 15.60 -5.48
N TRP A 71 -1.63 14.75 -5.13
CA TRP A 71 -1.42 14.32 -3.74
C TRP A 71 -1.27 15.51 -2.78
N ALA A 72 -0.38 16.47 -3.08
CA ALA A 72 -0.19 17.64 -2.23
C ALA A 72 -1.46 18.48 -2.08
N ARG A 73 -2.20 18.71 -3.17
CA ARG A 73 -3.44 19.50 -3.18
C ARG A 73 -4.57 18.81 -2.45
N TRP A 74 -4.75 17.51 -2.66
CA TRP A 74 -5.75 16.73 -1.95
C TRP A 74 -5.47 16.69 -0.45
N LEU A 75 -4.20 16.54 -0.04
CA LEU A 75 -3.84 16.61 1.38
C LEU A 75 -4.16 17.97 2.00
N LYS A 76 -3.82 19.07 1.32
CA LYS A 76 -4.15 20.42 1.78
C LYS A 76 -5.66 20.63 1.92
N ALA A 77 -6.44 20.21 0.92
CA ALA A 77 -7.89 20.31 0.95
C ALA A 77 -8.47 19.50 2.11
N GLU A 78 -8.05 18.24 2.27
CA GLU A 78 -8.47 17.39 3.39
C GLU A 78 -8.12 17.98 4.77
N ALA A 79 -6.96 18.66 4.88
CA ALA A 79 -6.55 19.30 6.12
C ALA A 79 -7.37 20.57 6.42
N ALA A 80 -7.74 21.32 5.38
CA ALA A 80 -8.58 22.51 5.50
C ALA A 80 -10.02 22.18 5.93
N ASP A 81 -10.54 21.03 5.51
CA ASP A 81 -11.89 20.55 5.87
C ASP A 81 -11.99 20.01 7.31
N ALA A 82 -10.92 20.13 8.11
CA ALA A 82 -10.82 19.75 9.52
C ALA A 82 -11.27 18.31 9.87
N GLY A 83 -11.41 17.43 8.88
CA GLY A 83 -11.82 16.04 9.05
C GLY A 83 -13.30 15.84 9.42
N GLU A 84 -14.15 16.87 9.37
CA GLU A 84 -15.58 16.72 9.67
C GLU A 84 -16.33 15.95 8.57
N HIS A 85 -15.95 16.15 7.31
CA HIS A 85 -16.56 15.50 6.15
C HIS A 85 -15.45 15.10 5.16
N PRO A 86 -14.78 13.94 5.36
CA PRO A 86 -13.73 13.51 4.43
C PRO A 86 -14.30 13.35 3.03
N ASP A 87 -13.66 13.94 2.02
CA ASP A 87 -14.12 13.80 0.64
C ASP A 87 -13.74 12.41 0.13
N PRO A 88 -14.71 11.57 -0.25
CA PRO A 88 -14.42 10.19 -0.60
C PRO A 88 -13.59 10.05 -1.88
N GLN A 89 -13.69 10.99 -2.82
CA GLN A 89 -12.85 10.98 -4.04
C GLN A 89 -11.40 11.31 -3.68
N ARG A 90 -11.16 12.38 -2.91
CA ARG A 90 -9.81 12.74 -2.45
C ARG A 90 -9.19 11.61 -1.64
N ARG A 91 -9.91 11.03 -0.68
CA ARG A 91 -9.42 9.90 0.13
C ARG A 91 -9.09 8.69 -0.72
N THR A 92 -9.91 8.38 -1.72
CA THR A 92 -9.65 7.29 -2.67
C THR A 92 -8.39 7.56 -3.50
N GLY A 93 -8.23 8.77 -4.05
CA GLY A 93 -7.03 9.15 -4.80
C GLY A 93 -5.75 9.09 -3.96
N LEU A 94 -5.82 9.59 -2.73
CA LEU A 94 -4.72 9.49 -1.76
C LEU A 94 -4.38 8.03 -1.42
N ALA A 95 -5.39 7.17 -1.25
CA ALA A 95 -5.17 5.75 -1.01
C ALA A 95 -4.47 5.05 -2.18
N LEU A 96 -4.91 5.30 -3.41
CA LEU A 96 -4.31 4.71 -4.62
C LEU A 96 -2.86 5.18 -4.82
N LEU A 97 -2.58 6.47 -4.62
CA LEU A 97 -1.21 7.00 -4.68
C LEU A 97 -0.33 6.38 -3.61
N ALA A 98 -0.86 6.23 -2.40
CA ALA A 98 -0.16 5.54 -1.33
C ALA A 98 0.16 4.08 -1.69
N LEU A 99 -0.76 3.35 -2.34
CA LEU A 99 -0.52 1.99 -2.83
C LEU A 99 0.58 1.95 -3.90
N GLU A 100 0.53 2.82 -4.91
CA GLU A 100 1.56 2.90 -5.96
C GLU A 100 2.96 3.20 -5.37
N GLN A 101 3.00 3.97 -4.28
CA GLN A 101 4.22 4.35 -3.57
C GLN A 101 4.61 3.36 -2.46
N ARG A 102 3.89 2.24 -2.30
CA ARG A 102 4.07 1.23 -1.24
C ARG A 102 3.99 1.82 0.18
N ARG A 103 3.26 2.92 0.34
CA ARG A 103 2.94 3.58 1.61
C ARG A 103 1.71 2.92 2.24
N TRP A 104 1.83 1.62 2.54
CA TRP A 104 0.69 0.76 2.89
C TRP A 104 -0.14 1.30 4.07
N GLY A 105 0.52 1.80 5.11
CA GLY A 105 -0.17 2.38 6.26
C GLY A 105 -1.04 3.57 5.88
N ASP A 106 -0.57 4.42 4.97
CA ASP A 106 -1.31 5.59 4.49
C ASP A 106 -2.53 5.15 3.67
N ALA A 107 -2.36 4.17 2.78
CA ALA A 107 -3.45 3.61 2.00
C ALA A 107 -4.58 3.06 2.90
N TRP A 108 -4.23 2.28 3.93
CA TRP A 108 -5.21 1.78 4.90
C TRP A 108 -5.85 2.90 5.73
N ARG A 109 -5.09 3.92 6.11
CA ARG A 109 -5.63 5.09 6.83
C ARG A 109 -6.64 5.85 5.99
N HIS A 110 -6.43 5.99 4.69
CA HIS A 110 -7.40 6.61 3.79
C HIS A 110 -8.65 5.75 3.61
N LEU A 111 -8.51 4.44 3.43
CA LEU A 111 -9.67 3.53 3.38
C LEU A 111 -10.50 3.59 4.66
N ALA A 112 -9.85 3.66 5.83
CA ALA A 112 -10.53 3.78 7.12
C ALA A 112 -11.41 5.05 7.25
N ARG A 113 -11.12 6.10 6.47
CA ARG A 113 -11.93 7.34 6.44
C ARG A 113 -13.15 7.26 5.53
N LEU A 114 -13.35 6.14 4.82
CA LEU A 114 -14.47 5.93 3.89
C LEU A 114 -15.66 5.21 4.54
N SER A 115 -15.73 5.09 5.87
CA SER A 115 -16.80 4.35 6.56
C SER A 115 -18.21 4.88 6.27
N ALA A 116 -18.35 6.18 6.04
CA ALA A 116 -19.61 6.81 5.63
C ALA A 116 -19.91 6.67 4.12
N HIS A 117 -18.98 6.12 3.34
CA HIS A 117 -19.01 6.05 1.88
C HIS A 117 -18.70 4.62 1.39
N PRO A 118 -19.56 3.64 1.71
CA PRO A 118 -19.28 2.22 1.46
C PRO A 118 -19.06 1.87 -0.01
N GLY A 119 -19.63 2.63 -0.97
CA GLY A 119 -19.35 2.42 -2.40
C GLY A 119 -17.88 2.66 -2.77
N PHE A 120 -17.23 3.67 -2.15
CA PHE A 120 -15.80 3.90 -2.37
C PHE A 120 -14.94 2.86 -1.67
N ALA A 121 -15.31 2.44 -0.45
CA ALA A 121 -14.64 1.32 0.22
C ALA A 121 -14.73 0.02 -0.61
N ALA A 122 -15.90 -0.26 -1.20
CA ALA A 122 -16.14 -1.40 -2.09
C ALA A 122 -15.26 -1.35 -3.36
N GLY A 123 -15.12 -0.17 -3.98
CA GLY A 123 -14.25 -0.01 -5.16
C GLY A 123 -12.76 -0.02 -4.83
N LEU A 124 -12.37 0.31 -3.60
CA LEU A 124 -10.98 0.43 -3.19
C LEU A 124 -10.44 -0.89 -2.60
N MET A 125 -11.22 -1.63 -1.81
CA MET A 125 -10.76 -2.83 -1.10
C MET A 125 -10.04 -3.85 -2.00
N PRO A 126 -10.56 -4.22 -3.19
CA PRO A 126 -9.89 -5.18 -4.06
C PRO A 126 -8.50 -4.75 -4.53
N ARG A 127 -8.23 -3.43 -4.56
CA ARG A 127 -6.92 -2.85 -4.89
C ARG A 127 -5.92 -2.99 -3.74
N LEU A 128 -6.38 -3.10 -2.50
CA LEU A 128 -5.54 -3.38 -1.33
C LEU A 128 -5.41 -4.89 -1.10
N LEU A 129 -6.53 -5.60 -1.07
CA LEU A 129 -6.59 -7.05 -0.87
C LEU A 129 -7.66 -7.63 -1.80
N PRO A 130 -7.29 -8.52 -2.74
CA PRO A 130 -6.01 -9.23 -2.85
C PRO A 130 -4.90 -8.44 -3.57
N GLY A 131 -5.12 -7.16 -3.89
CA GLY A 131 -4.16 -6.36 -4.65
C GLY A 131 -4.31 -6.57 -6.15
N ALA A 132 -5.55 -6.52 -6.63
CA ALA A 132 -5.89 -6.76 -8.03
C ALA A 132 -5.35 -5.65 -8.97
N PRO A 133 -5.00 -5.99 -10.22
CA PRO A 133 -4.58 -5.02 -11.25
C PRO A 133 -5.61 -3.91 -11.43
N ALA A 134 -5.19 -2.68 -11.74
CA ALA A 134 -6.05 -1.48 -11.76
C ALA A 134 -7.19 -1.53 -12.80
N ASP A 135 -7.08 -2.36 -13.81
CA ASP A 135 -8.09 -2.63 -14.86
C ASP A 135 -9.08 -3.73 -14.48
N ALA A 136 -8.86 -4.45 -13.37
CA ALA A 136 -9.81 -5.45 -12.90
C ALA A 136 -11.17 -4.82 -12.61
N GLU A 137 -12.23 -5.49 -13.08
CA GLU A 137 -13.62 -5.12 -12.86
C GLU A 137 -14.04 -5.48 -11.43
N ILE A 138 -14.71 -4.54 -10.78
CA ILE A 138 -15.22 -4.68 -9.42
C ILE A 138 -16.75 -4.66 -9.48
N LEU A 139 -17.36 -5.70 -8.96
CA LEU A 139 -18.79 -5.95 -8.91
C LEU A 139 -19.39 -5.44 -7.59
N ALA A 140 -20.72 -5.50 -7.48
CA ALA A 140 -21.46 -5.19 -6.25
C ALA A 140 -20.87 -5.94 -5.04
N GLY A 141 -20.83 -5.28 -3.89
CA GLY A 141 -20.22 -5.79 -2.66
C GLY A 141 -18.70 -5.70 -2.62
N GLY A 142 -18.07 -5.04 -3.61
CA GLY A 142 -16.61 -4.98 -3.70
C GLY A 142 -15.99 -6.31 -4.11
N LEU A 143 -16.75 -7.13 -4.82
CA LEU A 143 -16.29 -8.43 -5.30
C LEU A 143 -15.50 -8.23 -6.61
N LEU A 144 -14.49 -9.06 -6.85
CA LEU A 144 -13.81 -9.06 -8.15
C LEU A 144 -14.59 -9.90 -9.15
N ALA A 145 -14.73 -9.38 -10.37
CA ALA A 145 -15.02 -10.24 -11.52
C ALA A 145 -13.89 -11.28 -11.68
N PRO A 146 -14.13 -12.42 -12.34
CA PRO A 146 -13.09 -13.43 -12.57
C PRO A 146 -11.84 -12.79 -13.21
N LEU A 147 -10.70 -12.96 -12.54
CA LEU A 147 -9.41 -12.51 -13.06
C LEU A 147 -8.89 -13.51 -14.09
N ALA A 148 -8.01 -13.07 -15.00
CA ALA A 148 -7.40 -13.96 -15.99
C ALA A 148 -6.39 -14.92 -15.33
N ASP A 149 -6.21 -16.10 -15.94
CA ASP A 149 -5.08 -16.98 -15.60
C ASP A 149 -3.75 -16.24 -15.82
N GLY A 150 -2.79 -16.47 -14.92
CA GLY A 150 -1.50 -15.80 -14.91
C GLY A 150 -1.54 -14.38 -14.31
N VAL A 151 -2.66 -13.94 -13.72
CA VAL A 151 -2.76 -12.64 -13.08
C VAL A 151 -1.70 -12.45 -11.99
N VAL A 152 -1.16 -11.24 -11.88
CA VAL A 152 -0.23 -10.85 -10.81
C VAL A 152 -0.99 -10.11 -9.72
N LEU A 153 -1.10 -10.72 -8.54
CA LEU A 153 -1.64 -10.10 -7.34
C LEU A 153 -0.54 -9.36 -6.57
N ARG A 154 -0.88 -8.19 -6.01
CA ARG A 154 0.04 -7.31 -5.26
C ARG A 154 -0.60 -6.87 -3.95
N PRO A 155 -0.90 -7.81 -3.04
CA PRO A 155 -1.64 -7.48 -1.83
C PRO A 155 -0.87 -6.47 -0.97
N ALA A 156 -1.58 -5.53 -0.37
CA ALA A 156 -1.06 -4.69 0.69
C ALA A 156 -0.94 -5.50 1.99
N PRO A 157 0.12 -5.30 2.81
CA PRO A 157 0.19 -5.95 4.12
C PRO A 157 -1.02 -5.51 4.96
N PRO A 158 -1.63 -6.39 5.79
CA PRO A 158 -2.83 -6.05 6.55
C PRO A 158 -2.61 -4.79 7.41
N PRO A 159 -3.65 -4.02 7.73
CA PRO A 159 -3.49 -2.80 8.52
C PRO A 159 -2.98 -3.13 9.93
N ALA A 160 -2.02 -2.35 10.43
CA ALA A 160 -1.60 -2.45 11.82
C ALA A 160 -2.68 -1.85 12.73
N THR A 161 -2.93 -2.49 13.88
CA THR A 161 -4.01 -2.10 14.80
C THR A 161 -3.55 -1.05 15.81
N GLU A 162 -2.23 -0.93 16.04
CA GLU A 162 -1.65 0.16 16.81
C GLU A 162 -0.46 0.78 16.09
N ARG A 163 -0.05 1.97 16.54
CA ARG A 163 1.28 2.55 16.26
C ARG A 163 2.35 1.75 17.01
N ALA A 164 2.53 0.47 16.66
CA ALA A 164 3.65 -0.30 17.19
C ALA A 164 4.94 0.33 16.68
N GLY A 165 5.66 1.06 17.54
CA GLY A 165 6.81 1.88 17.16
C GLY A 165 7.80 1.19 16.21
N ARG A 166 8.79 0.48 16.73
CA ARG A 166 9.78 -0.25 15.89
C ARG A 166 9.49 -1.74 15.73
N ARG A 167 8.47 -2.29 16.41
CA ARG A 167 8.17 -3.73 16.43
C ARG A 167 7.09 -4.08 15.41
N ILE A 168 7.26 -5.19 14.70
CA ILE A 168 6.22 -5.72 13.81
C ILE A 168 5.15 -6.39 14.67
N GLN A 169 3.90 -5.97 14.51
CA GLN A 169 2.74 -6.66 15.06
C GLN A 169 2.34 -7.83 14.17
N THR A 170 2.04 -8.97 14.79
CA THR A 170 1.38 -10.09 14.13
C THR A 170 -0.03 -9.69 13.72
N ARG A 171 -0.38 -9.89 12.46
CA ARG A 171 -1.69 -9.54 11.91
C ARG A 171 -2.00 -10.34 10.66
N ARG A 172 -3.26 -10.69 10.47
CA ARG A 172 -3.75 -11.53 9.38
C ARG A 172 -4.93 -10.86 8.69
N ALA A 173 -4.98 -10.98 7.37
CA ALA A 173 -6.18 -10.75 6.59
C ALA A 173 -6.47 -11.98 5.72
N THR A 174 -7.72 -12.19 5.33
CA THR A 174 -8.12 -13.31 4.46
C THR A 174 -9.10 -12.81 3.42
N VAL A 175 -8.98 -13.30 2.20
CA VAL A 175 -9.88 -13.05 1.07
C VAL A 175 -10.40 -14.41 0.65
N HIS A 176 -11.70 -14.63 0.82
CA HIS A 176 -12.36 -15.87 0.42
C HIS A 176 -12.89 -15.77 -1.01
N GLY A 177 -13.01 -16.91 -1.71
CA GLY A 177 -13.76 -17.01 -2.95
C GLY A 177 -13.24 -16.15 -4.12
N LEU A 178 -11.93 -15.89 -4.18
CA LEU A 178 -11.31 -15.20 -5.32
C LEU A 178 -11.42 -16.08 -6.56
N ARG A 179 -11.91 -15.52 -7.68
CA ARG A 179 -11.97 -16.23 -8.96
C ARG A 179 -10.80 -15.89 -9.85
N ILE A 180 -10.04 -16.91 -10.24
CA ILE A 180 -8.98 -16.81 -11.25
C ILE A 180 -9.25 -17.87 -12.31
N GLY A 181 -9.49 -17.41 -13.54
CA GLY A 181 -10.03 -18.23 -14.62
C GLY A 181 -11.33 -18.92 -14.19
N ALA A 182 -11.32 -20.25 -14.21
CA ALA A 182 -12.43 -21.10 -13.77
C ALA A 182 -12.26 -21.65 -12.35
N ALA A 183 -11.21 -21.26 -11.63
CA ALA A 183 -10.92 -21.70 -10.26
C ALA A 183 -11.46 -20.72 -9.22
N TRP A 184 -11.70 -21.25 -8.02
CA TRP A 184 -11.99 -20.51 -6.79
C TRP A 184 -10.85 -20.74 -5.80
N ILE A 185 -10.34 -19.65 -5.23
CA ILE A 185 -9.18 -19.65 -4.35
C ILE A 185 -9.48 -18.81 -3.11
N ASP A 186 -9.06 -19.31 -1.96
CA ASP A 186 -8.93 -18.49 -0.74
C ASP A 186 -7.47 -18.04 -0.59
N MET A 187 -7.27 -16.79 -0.20
CA MET A 187 -5.95 -16.22 0.06
C MET A 187 -5.89 -15.69 1.49
N ALA A 188 -4.91 -16.14 2.27
CA ALA A 188 -4.59 -15.54 3.55
C ALA A 188 -3.24 -14.84 3.51
N LEU A 189 -3.15 -13.66 4.13
CA LEU A 189 -1.92 -12.90 4.26
C LEU A 189 -1.64 -12.66 5.73
N LEU A 190 -0.51 -13.18 6.21
CA LEU A 190 0.00 -13.05 7.56
C LEU A 190 1.26 -12.20 7.55
N VAL A 191 1.33 -11.22 8.44
CA VAL A 191 2.57 -10.48 8.74
C VAL A 191 2.95 -10.79 10.18
N GLU A 192 4.20 -11.17 10.39
CA GLU A 192 4.74 -11.51 11.71
C GLU A 192 6.19 -10.99 11.86
N PRO A 193 6.81 -11.02 13.05
CA PRO A 193 8.16 -10.49 13.23
C PRO A 193 9.23 -11.11 12.33
N ALA A 194 9.06 -12.39 11.95
CA ALA A 194 10.00 -13.13 11.12
C ALA A 194 9.88 -12.80 9.63
N GLY A 195 8.68 -12.41 9.16
CA GLY A 195 8.41 -12.28 7.74
C GLY A 195 6.96 -12.01 7.39
N VAL A 196 6.68 -12.19 6.11
CA VAL A 196 5.35 -12.15 5.52
C VAL A 196 5.05 -13.50 4.89
N GLU A 197 3.84 -13.98 5.07
CA GLU A 197 3.37 -15.25 4.52
C GLU A 197 2.06 -15.03 3.74
N VAL A 198 2.00 -15.52 2.51
CA VAL A 198 0.77 -15.63 1.74
C VAL A 198 0.45 -17.11 1.56
N THR A 199 -0.71 -17.53 2.05
CA THR A 199 -1.24 -18.88 1.83
C THR A 199 -2.31 -18.81 0.75
N LEU A 200 -2.23 -19.70 -0.23
CA LEU A 200 -3.22 -19.86 -1.28
C LEU A 200 -3.83 -21.25 -1.17
N THR A 201 -5.16 -21.35 -1.20
CA THR A 201 -5.88 -22.61 -1.09
C THR A 201 -6.88 -22.71 -2.23
N HIS A 202 -6.76 -23.77 -3.05
CA HIS A 202 -7.79 -24.09 -4.04
C HIS A 202 -9.03 -24.59 -3.30
N VAL A 203 -10.19 -24.00 -3.59
CA VAL A 203 -11.46 -24.37 -2.95
C VAL A 203 -12.50 -24.89 -3.93
N GLY A 204 -12.24 -24.84 -5.24
CA GLY A 204 -13.11 -25.42 -6.24
C GLY A 204 -12.84 -24.95 -7.67
N GLY A 205 -13.49 -25.59 -8.64
CA GLY A 205 -13.34 -25.26 -10.07
C GLY A 205 -12.17 -25.97 -10.74
N ALA A 206 -11.70 -25.43 -11.87
CA ALA A 206 -10.59 -26.00 -12.64
C ALA A 206 -9.22 -25.67 -11.99
N ALA A 207 -8.15 -26.26 -12.52
CA ALA A 207 -6.80 -25.79 -12.21
C ALA A 207 -6.58 -24.36 -12.76
N THR A 208 -5.69 -23.60 -12.13
CA THR A 208 -5.34 -22.24 -12.56
C THR A 208 -3.88 -21.92 -12.22
N SER A 209 -3.38 -20.84 -12.81
CA SER A 209 -2.09 -20.26 -12.49
C SER A 209 -2.25 -18.79 -12.12
N LEU A 210 -1.42 -18.31 -11.21
CA LEU A 210 -1.32 -16.90 -10.84
C LEU A 210 0.10 -16.59 -10.39
N ALA A 211 0.40 -15.33 -10.13
CA ALA A 211 1.60 -14.94 -9.41
C ALA A 211 1.27 -13.95 -8.30
N VAL A 212 2.03 -14.00 -7.20
CA VAL A 212 1.88 -13.06 -6.08
C VAL A 212 3.20 -12.36 -5.81
N ARG A 213 3.18 -11.03 -5.76
CA ARG A 213 4.30 -10.26 -5.23
C ARG A 213 4.09 -10.08 -3.73
N LEU A 214 5.01 -10.61 -2.92
CA LEU A 214 4.92 -10.47 -1.46
C LEU A 214 4.99 -8.99 -1.05
N PRO A 215 4.10 -8.52 -0.15
CA PRO A 215 4.16 -7.16 0.34
C PRO A 215 5.37 -6.96 1.24
N GLN A 216 6.02 -5.81 1.10
CA GLN A 216 7.09 -5.39 2.00
C GLN A 216 6.58 -4.31 2.96
N PRO A 217 6.39 -4.60 4.27
CA PRO A 217 5.99 -3.61 5.24
C PRO A 217 6.98 -2.45 5.36
N ALA A 218 6.50 -1.27 5.75
CA ALA A 218 7.33 -0.10 5.91
C ALA A 218 8.50 -0.33 6.89
N GLY A 219 9.69 0.14 6.53
CA GLY A 219 10.89 -0.01 7.36
C GLY A 219 11.42 -1.45 7.46
N ARG A 220 10.98 -2.36 6.58
CA ARG A 220 11.50 -3.72 6.45
C ARG A 220 11.95 -3.97 5.03
N LEU A 221 12.96 -4.83 4.90
CA LEU A 221 13.34 -5.43 3.62
C LEU A 221 13.12 -6.93 3.74
N ILE A 222 12.63 -7.52 2.66
CA ILE A 222 12.67 -8.97 2.48
C ILE A 222 14.07 -9.30 1.95
N GLY A 223 14.78 -10.22 2.58
CA GLY A 223 16.10 -10.65 2.11
C GLY A 223 16.10 -12.00 1.41
N ILE A 224 15.07 -12.83 1.65
CA ILE A 224 14.93 -14.17 1.08
C ILE A 224 13.44 -14.46 0.89
N GLU A 225 13.08 -15.04 -0.25
CA GLU A 225 11.73 -15.51 -0.55
C GLU A 225 11.72 -17.03 -0.80
N TYR A 226 10.59 -17.64 -0.45
CA TYR A 226 10.32 -19.07 -0.61
C TYR A 226 8.96 -19.25 -1.29
N ASN A 227 8.88 -20.21 -2.20
CA ASN A 227 7.64 -20.73 -2.77
C ASN A 227 7.53 -22.20 -2.37
N ASP A 228 6.58 -22.52 -1.51
CA ASP A 228 6.38 -23.84 -0.90
C ASP A 228 7.69 -24.49 -0.44
N TRP A 229 8.41 -23.79 0.45
CA TRP A 229 9.71 -24.18 1.01
C TRP A 229 10.91 -24.14 0.04
N PHE A 230 10.69 -23.92 -1.26
CA PHE A 230 11.77 -23.73 -2.23
C PHE A 230 12.24 -22.28 -2.23
N ARG A 231 13.49 -22.06 -1.80
CA ARG A 231 14.13 -20.74 -1.85
C ARG A 231 14.21 -20.24 -3.30
N GLN A 232 13.89 -18.96 -3.49
CA GLN A 232 13.97 -18.28 -4.77
C GLN A 232 15.33 -17.58 -4.96
N ASP A 233 15.74 -17.44 -6.21
CA ASP A 233 17.00 -16.79 -6.59
C ASP A 233 16.91 -15.27 -6.60
N THR A 234 15.73 -14.73 -6.91
CA THR A 234 15.44 -13.29 -6.88
C THR A 234 14.50 -12.96 -5.72
N VAL A 235 14.47 -11.68 -5.35
CA VAL A 235 13.61 -11.16 -4.27
C VAL A 235 12.78 -10.01 -4.79
N GLY A 236 11.47 -10.03 -4.51
CA GLY A 236 10.53 -8.99 -4.88
C GLY A 236 9.94 -9.15 -6.29
N ASP A 237 10.34 -10.21 -7.00
CA ASP A 237 9.67 -10.64 -8.23
C ASP A 237 8.35 -11.36 -7.90
N PRO A 238 7.33 -11.32 -8.79
CA PRO A 238 6.12 -12.10 -8.57
C PRO A 238 6.42 -13.60 -8.53
N LEU A 239 5.99 -14.27 -7.48
CA LEU A 239 6.15 -15.72 -7.29
C LEU A 239 5.02 -16.45 -8.01
N ALA A 240 5.35 -17.21 -9.05
CA ALA A 240 4.40 -17.98 -9.83
C ALA A 240 3.89 -19.21 -9.03
N VAL A 241 2.59 -19.46 -9.12
CA VAL A 241 1.91 -20.55 -8.43
C VAL A 241 0.94 -21.23 -9.39
N GLU A 242 0.96 -22.55 -9.39
CA GLU A 242 -0.06 -23.38 -10.02
C GLU A 242 -0.89 -24.04 -8.92
N LEU A 243 -2.21 -23.94 -9.03
CA LEU A 243 -3.15 -24.53 -8.09
C LEU A 243 -4.02 -25.55 -8.83
N THR A 244 -4.05 -26.77 -8.32
CA THR A 244 -4.95 -27.84 -8.81
C THR A 244 -5.92 -28.25 -7.70
N PRO A 245 -7.06 -28.88 -8.03
CA PRO A 245 -8.02 -29.34 -7.01
C PRO A 245 -7.43 -30.30 -5.97
N GLU A 246 -6.33 -30.99 -6.31
CA GLU A 246 -5.67 -31.98 -5.46
C GLU A 246 -4.44 -31.43 -4.71
N CYS A 247 -4.03 -30.18 -4.95
CA CYS A 247 -2.84 -29.65 -4.30
C CYS A 247 -3.11 -29.24 -2.84
N ASP A 248 -2.14 -29.48 -1.96
CA ASP A 248 -2.14 -28.89 -0.62
C ASP A 248 -2.06 -27.35 -0.70
N PRO A 249 -2.41 -26.62 0.38
CA PRO A 249 -2.25 -25.17 0.41
C PRO A 249 -0.81 -24.74 0.08
N VAL A 250 -0.66 -23.85 -0.89
CA VAL A 250 0.65 -23.32 -1.30
C VAL A 250 1.01 -22.14 -0.39
N VAL A 251 2.23 -22.16 0.14
CA VAL A 251 2.74 -21.12 1.05
C VAL A 251 3.87 -20.34 0.39
N LEU A 252 3.68 -19.03 0.26
CA LEU A 252 4.70 -18.09 -0.17
C LEU A 252 5.22 -17.34 1.05
N PHE A 253 6.53 -17.38 1.30
CA PHE A 253 7.11 -16.79 2.50
C PHE A 253 8.28 -15.87 2.18
N GLY A 254 8.25 -14.65 2.73
CA GLY A 254 9.31 -13.65 2.62
C GLY A 254 9.90 -13.37 3.98
N ARG A 255 11.18 -13.69 4.17
CA ARG A 255 11.88 -13.46 5.44
C ARG A 255 12.42 -12.04 5.53
N PHE A 256 12.10 -11.35 6.62
CA PHE A 256 12.67 -10.03 6.88
C PHE A 256 14.14 -10.11 7.23
N VAL A 257 14.90 -9.13 6.75
CA VAL A 257 16.26 -8.87 7.22
C VAL A 257 16.28 -7.61 8.08
N PRO A 258 17.17 -7.54 9.10
CA PRO A 258 17.36 -6.32 9.86
C PRO A 258 17.76 -5.18 8.92
N THR A 259 17.07 -4.06 9.04
CA THR A 259 17.42 -2.82 8.36
C THR A 259 17.81 -1.78 9.37
N ASP A 260 19.03 -1.24 9.23
CA ASP A 260 19.51 -0.07 9.95
C ASP A 260 18.93 1.21 9.33
N HIS A 261 17.61 1.27 9.17
CA HIS A 261 16.97 2.50 8.71
C HIS A 261 16.54 3.32 9.91
N ILE A 262 17.35 4.35 10.21
CA ILE A 262 16.97 5.46 11.08
C ILE A 262 16.49 6.58 10.16
N LEU A 263 15.27 6.46 9.64
CA LEU A 263 14.55 7.65 9.16
C LEU A 263 13.83 8.27 10.35
N PRO A 264 13.73 9.61 10.43
CA PRO A 264 13.20 10.29 11.61
C PRO A 264 11.77 9.84 11.88
N ALA A 265 11.62 9.02 12.90
CA ALA A 265 10.34 8.70 13.50
C ALA A 265 10.07 9.77 14.55
N SER A 266 9.45 10.87 14.16
CA SER A 266 8.79 11.70 15.17
C SER A 266 7.49 12.31 14.63
N PRO A 267 6.38 12.16 15.36
CA PRO A 267 5.08 12.66 14.95
C PRO A 267 4.93 14.16 15.24
N ALA A 268 4.07 14.79 14.44
CA ALA A 268 3.28 16.00 14.72
C ALA A 268 3.93 17.07 15.63
N GLY A 269 4.36 18.15 15.00
CA GLY A 269 4.87 19.37 15.61
C GLY A 269 5.16 20.41 14.52
N ARG A 270 5.81 21.51 14.88
CA ARG A 270 6.34 22.48 13.90
C ARG A 270 7.35 21.78 12.99
N LEU A 271 7.42 22.19 11.72
CA LEU A 271 8.48 21.75 10.82
C LEU A 271 9.87 21.97 11.47
N PRO A 272 10.83 21.05 11.26
CA PRO A 272 12.21 21.28 11.67
C PRO A 272 12.70 22.64 11.16
N ALA A 273 13.40 23.42 11.99
CA ALA A 273 13.84 24.77 11.64
C ALA A 273 14.67 24.83 10.34
N GLY A 274 15.40 23.76 10.01
CA GLY A 274 16.13 23.63 8.75
C GLY A 274 15.23 23.51 7.52
N LEU A 275 14.06 22.87 7.63
CA LEU A 275 13.03 22.85 6.58
C LEU A 275 12.31 24.19 6.49
N ASP A 276 11.88 24.74 7.64
CA ASP A 276 11.14 26.01 7.74
C ASP A 276 11.95 27.19 7.19
N GLY A 277 13.23 27.31 7.58
CA GLY A 277 14.10 28.43 7.20
C GLY A 277 14.94 28.23 5.93
N GLY A 278 15.22 26.99 5.54
CA GLY A 278 16.16 26.68 4.44
C GLY A 278 15.61 25.78 3.33
N GLY A 279 14.38 25.25 3.48
CA GLY A 279 13.73 24.41 2.49
C GLY A 279 14.21 22.96 2.43
N LEU A 280 13.71 22.23 1.44
CA LEU A 280 14.03 20.83 1.15
C LEU A 280 14.74 20.68 -0.19
N TRP A 281 15.93 20.09 -0.19
CA TRP A 281 16.71 19.86 -1.40
C TRP A 281 16.95 18.36 -1.58
N ILE A 282 16.69 17.85 -2.78
CA ILE A 282 16.95 16.45 -3.13
C ILE A 282 18.13 16.38 -4.08
N GLU A 283 19.16 15.65 -3.69
CA GLU A 283 20.31 15.34 -4.53
C GLU A 283 20.17 13.92 -5.05
N VAL A 284 20.18 13.77 -6.37
CA VAL A 284 20.10 12.47 -7.03
C VAL A 284 21.50 12.05 -7.42
N GLY A 285 21.98 10.95 -6.83
CA GLY A 285 23.27 10.37 -7.16
C GLY A 285 23.29 9.75 -8.57
N PRO A 286 24.49 9.57 -9.15
CA PRO A 286 24.62 9.10 -10.54
C PRO A 286 24.02 7.71 -10.78
N THR A 287 24.04 6.84 -9.77
CA THR A 287 23.45 5.51 -9.78
C THR A 287 21.91 5.52 -9.70
N CYS A 288 21.30 6.64 -9.30
CA CYS A 288 19.87 6.82 -9.14
C CYS A 288 19.26 7.79 -10.17
N GLU A 289 19.99 8.11 -11.24
CA GLU A 289 19.58 9.13 -12.22
C GLU A 289 18.20 8.88 -12.84
N ALA A 290 17.82 7.60 -13.01
CA ALA A 290 16.48 7.21 -13.47
C ALA A 290 15.34 7.72 -12.57
N LEU A 291 15.62 8.00 -11.29
CA LEU A 291 14.65 8.56 -10.33
C LEU A 291 14.54 10.09 -10.40
N ARG A 292 15.40 10.78 -11.16
CA ARG A 292 15.43 12.25 -11.20
C ARG A 292 14.07 12.89 -11.55
N PRO A 293 13.29 12.39 -12.54
CA PRO A 293 11.95 12.93 -12.82
C PRO A 293 11.01 12.81 -11.62
N ARG A 294 11.02 11.65 -10.95
CA ARG A 294 10.20 11.36 -9.75
C ARG A 294 10.62 12.22 -8.57
N ALA A 295 11.93 12.36 -8.32
CA ALA A 295 12.47 13.23 -7.29
C ALA A 295 12.10 14.71 -7.52
N ARG A 296 12.13 15.18 -8.78
CA ARG A 296 11.71 16.53 -9.14
C ARG A 296 10.23 16.77 -8.86
N ALA A 297 9.37 15.84 -9.27
CA ALA A 297 7.94 15.89 -9.02
C ALA A 297 7.63 15.90 -7.52
N ALA A 298 8.27 15.00 -6.75
CA ALA A 298 8.13 14.93 -5.31
C ALA A 298 8.59 16.22 -4.62
N ALA A 299 9.76 16.77 -4.98
CA ALA A 299 10.24 18.03 -4.42
C ALA A 299 9.26 19.19 -4.68
N LYS A 300 8.74 19.30 -5.89
CA LYS A 300 7.74 20.32 -6.24
C LYS A 300 6.46 20.18 -5.39
N ALA A 301 5.94 18.97 -5.28
CA ALA A 301 4.75 18.68 -4.48
C ALA A 301 4.97 18.92 -2.98
N LEU A 302 6.12 18.57 -2.43
CA LEU A 302 6.47 18.82 -1.04
C LEU A 302 6.62 20.31 -0.73
N GLY A 303 7.24 21.08 -1.63
CA GLY A 303 7.33 22.52 -1.51
C GLY A 303 5.94 23.19 -1.54
N GLU A 304 5.08 22.74 -2.46
CA GLU A 304 3.68 23.18 -2.48
C GLU A 304 2.97 22.79 -1.19
N LEU A 305 3.00 21.52 -0.78
CA LEU A 305 2.31 20.98 0.40
C LEU A 305 2.67 21.73 1.70
N LEU A 306 3.96 21.89 1.94
CA LEU A 306 4.51 22.40 3.20
C LEU A 306 4.77 23.92 3.20
N ASP A 307 4.53 24.59 2.06
CA ASP A 307 4.82 26.02 1.86
C ASP A 307 6.29 26.39 2.15
N ILE A 308 7.21 25.56 1.64
CA ILE A 308 8.66 25.74 1.78
C ILE A 308 9.36 25.75 0.42
N PRO A 309 10.53 26.40 0.30
CA PRO A 309 11.38 26.22 -0.87
C PRO A 309 11.74 24.74 -1.02
N ALA A 310 11.53 24.17 -2.21
CA ALA A 310 11.95 22.79 -2.48
C ALA A 310 12.40 22.59 -3.92
N GLY A 311 13.39 21.72 -4.13
CA GLY A 311 13.89 21.45 -5.48
C GLY A 311 14.97 20.38 -5.53
N LEU A 312 15.49 20.17 -6.74
CA LEU A 312 16.69 19.36 -6.94
C LEU A 312 17.94 20.20 -6.72
N ARG A 313 18.97 19.58 -6.15
CA ARG A 313 20.32 20.16 -6.03
C ARG A 313 21.30 19.36 -6.86
N GLU A 314 22.16 20.06 -7.60
CA GLU A 314 23.27 19.43 -8.30
C GLU A 314 24.40 19.08 -7.31
N PRO A 315 25.05 17.90 -7.42
CA PRO A 315 26.02 17.40 -6.42
C PRO A 315 27.23 18.30 -6.16
N ILE A 316 27.54 19.22 -7.09
CA ILE A 316 28.75 20.06 -7.08
C ILE A 316 28.39 21.55 -6.83
N ALA A 317 27.09 21.88 -6.73
CA ALA A 317 26.69 23.26 -6.50
C ALA A 317 27.10 23.70 -5.08
N PRO A 318 27.84 24.82 -4.93
CA PRO A 318 28.15 25.35 -3.61
C PRO A 318 26.84 25.60 -2.86
N PRO A 319 26.79 25.36 -1.54
CA PRO A 319 25.58 25.63 -0.77
C PRO A 319 25.15 27.09 -0.99
N PRO A 320 23.85 27.37 -1.10
CA PRO A 320 23.38 28.74 -1.24
C PRO A 320 23.95 29.60 -0.10
N ALA A 321 24.26 30.87 -0.38
CA ALA A 321 24.86 31.83 0.56
C ALA A 321 23.96 32.18 1.78
N SER A 322 22.85 31.47 1.97
CA SER A 322 22.00 31.56 3.14
C SER A 322 22.70 30.94 4.37
N PRO A 323 22.58 31.54 5.56
CA PRO A 323 23.04 30.93 6.80
C PRO A 323 22.29 29.62 7.15
N TRP A 324 21.20 29.33 6.42
CA TRP A 324 20.42 28.09 6.52
C TRP A 324 20.62 27.26 5.26
N HIS A 325 21.37 26.16 5.36
CA HIS A 325 21.70 25.28 4.22
C HIS A 325 20.53 24.39 3.73
N GLY A 326 19.34 24.52 4.35
CA GLY A 326 18.19 23.66 4.10
C GLY A 326 18.40 22.22 4.57
N THR A 327 17.37 21.40 4.40
CA THR A 327 17.47 19.95 4.60
C THR A 327 17.83 19.29 3.28
N LEU A 328 18.95 18.57 3.25
CA LEU A 328 19.42 17.85 2.07
C LEU A 328 19.11 16.36 2.20
N VAL A 329 18.46 15.80 1.18
CA VAL A 329 18.17 14.38 1.06
C VAL A 329 19.00 13.82 -0.08
N HIS A 330 19.89 12.87 0.23
CA HIS A 330 20.72 12.19 -0.76
C HIS A 330 20.06 10.89 -1.22
N LEU A 331 19.78 10.79 -2.51
CA LEU A 331 19.31 9.57 -3.18
C LEU A 331 20.47 8.96 -3.95
N ALA A 332 21.38 8.28 -3.25
CA ALA A 332 22.61 7.72 -3.84
C ALA A 332 22.61 6.19 -3.98
N ASP A 333 21.75 5.49 -3.22
CA ASP A 333 21.62 4.04 -3.25
C ASP A 333 20.30 3.64 -3.93
N PRO A 334 20.33 2.99 -5.11
CA PRO A 334 19.13 2.53 -5.82
C PRO A 334 18.24 1.61 -4.97
N GLN A 335 18.80 0.85 -4.03
CA GLN A 335 18.03 -0.05 -3.18
C GLN A 335 17.20 0.72 -2.14
N GLN A 336 17.61 1.93 -1.78
CA GLN A 336 17.01 2.73 -0.71
C GLN A 336 16.26 3.96 -1.22
N ALA A 337 16.63 4.50 -2.39
CA ALA A 337 16.17 5.80 -2.85
C ALA A 337 14.63 5.91 -2.91
N GLU A 338 13.93 4.89 -3.42
CA GLU A 338 12.46 4.85 -3.42
C GLU A 338 11.90 4.80 -1.98
N SER A 339 12.49 3.99 -1.10
CA SER A 339 12.08 3.90 0.30
C SER A 339 12.23 5.23 1.04
N VAL A 340 13.27 6.01 0.73
CA VAL A 340 13.49 7.36 1.28
C VAL A 340 12.39 8.31 0.80
N LEU A 341 12.07 8.33 -0.49
CA LEU A 341 10.99 9.17 -1.03
C LEU A 341 9.62 8.81 -0.44
N THR A 342 9.31 7.51 -0.37
CA THR A 342 8.12 6.96 0.29
C THR A 342 8.02 7.44 1.73
N ALA A 343 9.11 7.37 2.50
CA ALA A 343 9.12 7.78 3.90
C ALA A 343 8.94 9.30 4.09
N ILE A 344 9.55 10.12 3.22
CA ILE A 344 9.36 11.58 3.25
C ILE A 344 7.90 11.93 2.95
N ALA A 345 7.29 11.29 1.95
CA ALA A 345 5.89 11.51 1.61
C ALA A 345 4.95 11.10 2.75
N SER A 346 5.17 9.92 3.36
CA SER A 346 4.43 9.49 4.55
C SER A 346 4.60 10.44 5.74
N ALA A 347 5.81 10.97 5.98
CA ALA A 347 6.07 11.91 7.06
C ALA A 347 5.38 13.26 6.82
N ALA A 348 5.42 13.78 5.59
CA ALA A 348 4.72 15.02 5.22
C ALA A 348 3.21 14.88 5.35
N GLU A 349 2.66 13.74 4.93
CA GLU A 349 1.23 13.45 5.10
C GLU A 349 0.83 13.35 6.57
N ALA A 350 1.61 12.65 7.39
CA ALA A 350 1.35 12.55 8.83
C ALA A 350 1.48 13.91 9.57
N HIS A 351 2.24 14.85 9.01
CA HIS A 351 2.31 16.22 9.50
C HIS A 351 1.06 17.03 9.14
N VAL A 352 0.57 16.92 7.90
CA VAL A 352 -0.58 17.69 7.39
C VAL A 352 -1.91 17.12 7.86
N LEU A 353 -2.03 15.79 7.90
CA LEU A 353 -3.19 15.05 8.38
C LEU A 353 -2.76 14.20 9.59
N PRO A 354 -2.58 14.81 10.77
CA PRO A 354 -2.28 14.05 11.97
C PRO A 354 -3.44 13.11 12.29
N ASP A 355 -3.12 11.89 12.72
CA ASP A 355 -4.13 10.99 13.25
C ASP A 355 -4.80 11.68 14.45
N ALA A 356 -6.12 11.71 14.48
CA ALA A 356 -6.84 12.13 15.68
C ALA A 356 -6.30 11.31 16.87
N PRO A 357 -6.01 11.94 18.02
CA PRO A 357 -5.55 11.19 19.17
C PRO A 357 -6.55 10.08 19.44
N LEU A 358 -6.07 8.84 19.50
CA LEU A 358 -6.84 7.73 20.02
C LEU A 358 -7.23 8.13 21.44
N GLU A 359 -8.46 8.60 21.64
CA GLU A 359 -9.02 8.76 22.96
C GLU A 359 -8.85 7.40 23.64
N LYS A 360 -8.10 7.38 24.74
CA LYS A 360 -8.01 6.21 25.61
C LYS A 360 -9.43 5.92 26.08
N ARG A 361 -10.11 4.98 25.44
CA ARG A 361 -11.34 4.40 25.96
C ARG A 361 -11.00 3.39 27.03
#